data_AF-I3SFY4-F1
#
_entry.id   AF-I3SFY4-F1
#
_cell.length_a   1.000
_cell.length_b   1.000
_cell.length_c   1.000
_cell.angle_alpha   90.00
_cell.angle_beta   90.00
_cell.angle_gamma   90.00
#
_symmetry.space_group_name_H-M   'P 1'
#
loop_
_entity.id
_entity.type
_entity.pdbx_description
1 polymer ?
#
loop_
_entity_poly.entity_id
_entity_poly.type
_entity_poly.pdbx_seq_one_letter_code
_entity_poly.pdbx_strand_id
1 'polypeptide(L)'
;MNVSLKMKEDPETDKAFGWVLEMYAYAIASALHGVRHILRKDFMLQPPWDLETHNKYIIHYTYGCDYNLKGELTYGKIGEWRFDKRSHLRGPPPRNLPLPPPGVPESVVTLVKMVNEATANIPNWDTP
;
A
#
# COMPACT_ATOMS: atom_id res chain seq x y z
N MET A 1 9.49 1.53 -27.75
CA MET A 1 9.37 0.06 -27.61
C MET A 1 8.44 -0.21 -26.43
N ASN A 2 7.35 -0.96 -26.60
CA ASN A 2 6.41 -1.24 -25.51
C ASN A 2 6.94 -2.38 -24.63
N VAL A 3 7.92 -2.06 -23.77
CA VAL A 3 8.57 -3.02 -22.86
C VAL A 3 7.55 -3.77 -22.00
N SER A 4 6.54 -3.06 -21.47
CA SER A 4 5.49 -3.68 -20.65
C SER A 4 4.67 -4.73 -21.40
N LEU A 5 4.29 -4.46 -22.65
CA LEU A 5 3.53 -5.43 -23.46
C LEU A 5 4.40 -6.65 -23.80
N LYS A 6 5.66 -6.43 -24.19
CA LYS A 6 6.60 -7.51 -24.47
C LYS A 6 6.83 -8.42 -23.27
N MET A 7 6.96 -7.84 -22.07
CA MET A 7 7.08 -8.62 -20.83
C MET A 7 5.76 -9.32 -20.50
N LYS A 8 4.60 -8.70 -20.77
CA LYS A 8 3.31 -9.34 -20.51
C LYS A 8 3.05 -10.53 -21.43
N GLU A 9 3.52 -10.46 -22.67
CA GLU A 9 3.41 -11.53 -23.67
C GLU A 9 4.42 -12.65 -23.48
N ASP A 10 5.49 -12.41 -22.71
CA ASP A 10 6.52 -13.39 -22.41
C ASP A 10 6.16 -14.21 -21.15
N PRO A 11 5.98 -15.54 -21.26
CA PRO A 11 5.50 -16.36 -20.14
C PRO A 11 6.42 -16.39 -18.92
N GLU A 12 7.74 -16.27 -19.12
CA GLU A 12 8.70 -16.31 -18.02
C GLU A 12 8.62 -15.04 -17.17
N THR A 13 8.59 -13.89 -17.84
CA THR A 13 8.49 -12.58 -17.18
C THR A 13 7.10 -12.34 -16.59
N ASP A 14 6.00 -12.73 -17.24
CA ASP A 14 4.66 -12.64 -16.65
C ASP A 14 4.54 -13.51 -15.38
N LYS A 15 5.07 -14.73 -15.41
CA LYS A 15 5.11 -15.60 -14.24
C LYS A 15 5.99 -15.05 -13.12
N ALA A 16 7.14 -14.49 -13.45
CA ALA A 16 8.10 -14.00 -12.46
C ALA A 16 7.64 -12.71 -11.76
N PHE A 17 7.09 -11.75 -12.52
CA PHE A 17 6.74 -10.44 -11.99
C PHE A 17 5.24 -10.27 -11.70
N GLY A 18 4.38 -11.04 -12.35
CA GLY A 18 2.94 -11.05 -12.08
C GLY A 18 2.32 -9.66 -12.01
N TRP A 19 1.60 -9.37 -10.93
CA TRP A 19 0.84 -8.13 -10.76
C TRP A 19 1.70 -6.85 -10.64
N VAL A 20 3.01 -6.96 -10.39
CA VAL A 20 3.95 -5.83 -10.36
C VAL A 20 4.74 -5.66 -11.66
N LEU A 21 4.46 -6.46 -12.69
CA LEU A 21 5.18 -6.46 -13.97
C LEU A 21 5.30 -5.07 -14.59
N GLU A 22 4.24 -4.27 -14.57
CA GLU A 22 4.26 -2.93 -15.15
C GLU A 22 5.28 -2.01 -14.47
N MET A 23 5.50 -2.16 -13.16
CA MET A 23 6.50 -1.37 -12.41
C MET A 23 7.93 -1.77 -12.81
N TYR A 24 8.18 -3.06 -12.97
CA TYR A 24 9.47 -3.55 -13.47
C TYR A 24 9.71 -3.15 -14.93
N ALA A 25 8.68 -3.22 -15.76
CA ALA A 25 8.74 -2.79 -17.15
C ALA A 25 9.07 -1.30 -17.28
N TYR A 26 8.51 -0.45 -16.40
CA TYR A 26 8.90 0.97 -16.32
C TYR A 26 10.37 1.14 -15.96
N ALA A 27 10.88 0.41 -14.96
CA ALA A 27 12.28 0.50 -14.55
C ALA A 27 13.22 0.07 -15.69
N ILE A 28 12.90 -1.03 -16.39
CA ILE A 28 13.67 -1.53 -17.53
C ILE A 28 13.61 -0.55 -18.70
N ALA A 29 12.43 -0.06 -19.07
CA ALA A 29 12.27 0.92 -20.14
C ALA A 29 13.05 2.20 -19.84
N SER A 30 13.00 2.67 -18.60
CA SER A 30 13.77 3.83 -18.15
C SER A 30 15.26 3.63 -18.34
N ALA A 31 15.79 2.47 -17.93
CA ALA A 31 17.20 2.13 -18.12
C ALA A 31 17.59 2.07 -19.60
N LEU A 32 16.77 1.45 -20.45
CA LEU A 32 17.00 1.36 -21.91
C LEU A 32 17.00 2.74 -22.59
N HIS A 33 16.28 3.70 -22.03
CA HIS A 33 16.17 5.07 -22.56
C HIS A 33 17.07 6.08 -21.86
N GLY A 34 17.94 5.65 -20.93
CA GLY A 34 18.86 6.54 -20.22
C GLY A 34 18.18 7.53 -19.26
N VAL A 35 16.94 7.25 -18.85
CA VAL A 35 16.23 8.04 -17.83
C VAL A 35 16.89 7.79 -16.48
N ARG A 36 17.20 8.87 -15.77
CA ARG A 36 17.86 8.81 -14.46
C ARG A 36 16.87 9.20 -13.36
N HIS A 37 16.90 8.46 -12.26
CA HIS A 37 16.06 8.70 -11.09
C HIS A 37 16.91 9.07 -9.87
N ILE A 38 16.31 9.83 -8.97
CA ILE A 38 16.87 10.12 -7.66
C ILE A 38 15.97 9.45 -6.62
N LEU A 39 16.49 8.45 -5.91
CA LEU A 39 15.76 7.79 -4.83
C LEU A 39 15.75 8.67 -3.57
N ARG A 40 14.55 9.02 -3.10
CA ARG A 40 14.33 9.67 -1.79
C ARG A 40 13.72 8.66 -0.82
N LYS A 41 14.58 7.91 -0.13
CA LYS A 41 14.17 6.83 0.79
C LYS A 41 13.27 7.32 1.93
N ASP A 42 13.44 8.58 2.32
CA ASP A 42 12.68 9.21 3.41
C ASP A 42 11.40 9.89 2.94
N PHE A 43 11.03 9.77 1.67
CA PHE A 43 9.85 10.48 1.18
C PHE A 43 8.55 9.76 1.50
N MET A 44 8.55 8.43 1.42
CA MET A 44 7.36 7.59 1.48
C MET A 44 7.62 6.35 2.33
N LEU A 45 6.62 5.96 3.13
CA LEU A 45 6.60 4.72 3.89
C LEU A 45 5.43 3.82 3.46
N GLN A 46 5.57 2.52 3.66
CA GLN A 46 4.65 1.48 3.22
C GLN A 46 4.32 0.51 4.38
N PRO A 47 3.29 0.81 5.17
CA PRO A 47 2.78 -0.13 6.17
C PRO A 47 2.26 -1.42 5.50
N PRO A 48 2.39 -2.59 6.15
CA PRO A 48 2.94 -2.80 7.49
C PRO A 48 4.47 -2.98 7.54
N TRP A 49 5.19 -2.78 6.43
CA TRP A 49 6.62 -3.10 6.33
C TRP A 49 7.53 -2.03 6.93
N ASP A 50 7.22 -0.77 6.66
CA ASP A 50 7.87 0.36 7.33
C ASP A 50 7.16 0.62 8.65
N LEU A 51 7.89 0.61 9.77
CA LEU A 51 7.29 0.56 11.12
C LEU A 51 7.06 1.95 11.74
N GLU A 52 7.86 2.93 11.32
CA GLU A 52 7.94 4.26 11.93
C GLU A 52 7.55 5.35 10.94
N THR A 53 7.09 6.48 11.47
CA THR A 53 6.66 7.64 10.67
C THR A 53 7.69 8.78 10.63
N HIS A 54 8.80 8.63 11.36
CA HIS A 54 9.80 9.69 11.49
C HIS A 54 10.49 10.03 10.16
N ASN A 55 10.55 11.34 9.85
CA ASN A 55 11.06 11.88 8.59
C ASN A 55 10.43 11.23 7.36
N LYS A 56 9.12 11.02 7.36
CA LYS A 56 8.36 10.53 6.21
C LYS A 56 7.23 11.50 5.88
N TYR A 57 6.93 11.64 4.59
CA TYR A 57 5.97 12.66 4.10
C TYR A 57 4.73 12.05 3.45
N ILE A 58 4.83 10.80 2.99
CA ILE A 58 3.74 10.06 2.34
C ILE A 58 3.57 8.70 3.01
N ILE A 59 2.33 8.33 3.32
CA ILE A 59 1.96 6.96 3.68
C ILE A 59 1.30 6.30 2.48
N HIS A 60 1.96 5.32 1.88
CA HIS A 60 1.43 4.56 0.76
C HIS A 60 0.86 3.22 1.25
N TYR A 61 -0.47 3.11 1.26
CA TYR A 61 -1.17 1.91 1.73
C TYR A 61 -1.42 0.93 0.57
N THR A 62 -0.42 0.08 0.29
CA THR A 62 -0.49 -0.96 -0.76
C THR A 62 -0.92 -2.32 -0.22
N TYR A 63 -0.39 -2.69 0.94
CA TYR A 63 -0.55 -4.02 1.52
C TYR A 63 -1.72 -4.06 2.51
N GLY A 64 -2.33 -5.24 2.64
CA GLY A 64 -3.25 -5.49 3.74
C GLY A 64 -2.49 -5.47 5.07
N CYS A 65 -3.03 -4.77 6.05
CA CYS A 65 -2.55 -4.74 7.41
C CYS A 65 -3.42 -5.69 8.24
N ASP A 66 -3.00 -6.94 8.36
CA ASP A 66 -3.72 -7.99 9.08
C ASP A 66 -2.99 -8.35 10.37
N TYR A 67 -3.66 -8.21 11.50
CA TYR A 67 -3.07 -8.42 12.81
C TYR A 67 -3.97 -9.27 13.71
N ASN A 68 -3.36 -10.06 14.59
CA ASN A 68 -4.09 -10.66 15.70
C ASN A 68 -4.27 -9.63 16.84
N LEU A 69 -5.06 -9.97 17.85
CA LEU A 69 -5.33 -9.08 19.00
C LEU A 69 -4.11 -8.81 19.89
N LYS A 70 -2.99 -9.54 19.69
CA LYS A 70 -1.71 -9.28 20.37
C LYS A 70 -0.81 -8.29 19.60
N GLY A 71 -1.26 -7.81 18.45
CA GLY A 71 -0.49 -6.90 17.60
C GLY A 71 0.53 -7.58 16.69
N GLU A 72 0.41 -8.89 16.47
CA GLU A 72 1.30 -9.66 15.60
C GLU A 72 0.73 -9.74 14.18
N LEU A 73 1.57 -9.47 13.16
CA LEU A 73 1.18 -9.47 11.76
C LEU A 73 0.83 -10.90 11.29
N THR A 74 -0.34 -11.09 10.72
CA THR A 74 -0.81 -12.39 10.18
C THR A 74 -0.64 -12.45 8.66
N TYR A 75 0.60 -12.56 8.20
CA TYR A 75 0.89 -12.58 6.75
C TYR A 75 0.13 -13.69 6.01
N GLY A 76 -0.53 -13.31 4.91
CA GLY A 76 -1.27 -14.24 4.05
C GLY A 76 -2.60 -14.76 4.64
N LYS A 77 -3.05 -14.23 5.77
CA LYS A 77 -4.33 -14.59 6.40
C LYS A 77 -5.07 -13.33 6.83
N ILE A 78 -6.41 -13.39 6.84
CA ILE A 78 -7.23 -12.33 7.42
C ILE A 78 -7.00 -12.33 8.93
N GLY A 79 -6.55 -11.21 9.46
CA GLY A 79 -6.32 -11.00 10.89
C GLY A 79 -7.63 -10.75 11.64
N GLU A 80 -7.56 -10.82 12.97
CA GLU A 80 -8.67 -10.45 13.86
C GLU A 80 -8.95 -8.94 13.77
N TRP A 81 -7.89 -8.14 13.61
CA TRP A 81 -7.97 -6.76 13.17
C TRP A 81 -7.38 -6.64 11.75
N ARG A 82 -8.04 -5.87 10.89
CA ARG A 82 -7.63 -5.70 9.50
C ARG A 82 -7.88 -4.29 8.99
N PHE A 83 -6.92 -3.77 8.23
CA PHE A 83 -7.12 -2.69 7.27
C PHE A 83 -6.58 -3.09 5.89
N ASP A 84 -7.45 -3.21 4.89
CA ASP A 84 -7.04 -3.41 3.50
C ASP A 84 -7.98 -2.63 2.57
N LYS A 85 -7.42 -1.76 1.72
CA LYS A 85 -8.20 -0.99 0.74
C LYS A 85 -9.00 -1.87 -0.21
N ARG A 86 -8.57 -3.12 -0.45
CA ARG A 86 -9.29 -4.09 -1.29
C ARG A 86 -10.61 -4.54 -0.68
N SER A 87 -10.81 -4.32 0.63
CA SER A 87 -12.11 -4.52 1.27
C SER A 87 -13.13 -3.42 0.91
N HIS A 88 -12.68 -2.34 0.25
CA HIS A 88 -13.46 -1.15 -0.07
C HIS A 88 -13.43 -0.84 -1.58
N LEU A 89 -13.48 -1.85 -2.45
CA LEU A 89 -13.43 -1.66 -3.91
C LEU A 89 -14.71 -1.07 -4.51
N ARG A 90 -15.84 -1.14 -3.79
CA ARG A 90 -17.16 -0.74 -4.28
C ARG A 90 -17.67 0.56 -3.66
N GLY A 91 -16.82 1.28 -2.94
CA GLY A 91 -17.19 2.50 -2.25
C GLY A 91 -16.12 2.92 -1.25
N PRO A 92 -16.25 4.12 -0.67
CA PRO A 92 -15.29 4.62 0.30
C PRO A 92 -15.26 3.75 1.57
N PRO A 93 -14.12 3.70 2.28
CA PRO A 93 -14.07 3.04 3.58
C PRO A 93 -15.03 3.74 4.57
N PRO A 94 -15.64 2.99 5.51
CA PRO A 94 -16.54 3.57 6.49
C PRO A 94 -15.80 4.54 7.41
N ARG A 95 -16.55 5.51 7.97
CA ARG A 95 -16.03 6.36 9.05
C ARG A 95 -15.77 5.56 10.32
N ASN A 96 -14.90 6.09 11.17
CA ASN A 96 -14.61 5.56 12.51
C ASN A 96 -14.12 4.10 12.49
N LEU A 97 -13.17 3.80 11.59
CA LEU A 97 -12.47 2.52 11.58
C LEU A 97 -11.84 2.25 12.96
N PRO A 98 -11.92 1.01 13.46
CA PRO A 98 -11.30 0.64 14.73
C PRO A 98 -9.77 0.81 14.62
N LEU A 99 -9.18 1.44 15.64
CA LEU A 99 -7.73 1.48 15.76
C LEU A 99 -7.16 0.07 15.94
N PRO A 100 -5.94 -0.20 15.45
CA PRO A 100 -5.31 -1.49 15.63
C PRO A 100 -5.02 -1.80 17.11
N PRO A 101 -4.88 -3.09 17.46
CA PRO A 101 -4.56 -3.50 18.83
C PRO A 101 -3.18 -2.98 19.29
N PRO A 102 -2.92 -2.94 20.61
CA PRO A 102 -1.59 -2.64 21.13
C PRO A 102 -0.53 -3.57 20.54
N GLY A 103 0.67 -3.02 20.30
CA GLY A 103 1.79 -3.78 19.70
C GLY A 103 1.89 -3.64 18.17
N VAL A 104 0.85 -3.13 17.50
CA VAL A 104 0.91 -2.81 16.07
C VAL A 104 1.82 -1.60 15.80
N PRO A 105 2.62 -1.59 14.71
CA PRO A 105 3.54 -0.50 14.40
C PRO A 105 2.88 0.87 14.30
N GLU A 106 3.64 1.91 14.68
CA GLU A 106 3.21 3.31 14.64
C GLU A 106 2.69 3.72 13.26
N SER A 107 3.35 3.25 12.19
CA SER A 107 2.98 3.54 10.81
C SER A 107 1.56 3.09 10.45
N VAL A 108 1.13 1.90 10.92
CA VAL A 108 -0.21 1.36 10.70
C VAL A 108 -1.23 2.11 11.55
N VAL A 109 -0.90 2.41 12.81
CA VAL A 109 -1.75 3.22 13.69
C VAL A 109 -2.01 4.59 13.06
N THR A 110 -0.96 5.22 12.54
CA THR A 110 -1.02 6.55 11.92
C THR A 110 -1.84 6.52 10.63
N LEU A 111 -1.64 5.51 9.78
CA LEU A 111 -2.46 5.30 8.59
C LEU A 111 -3.96 5.31 8.92
N VAL A 112 -4.39 4.52 9.90
CA VAL A 112 -5.80 4.40 10.24
C VAL A 112 -6.34 5.69 10.85
N LYS A 113 -5.55 6.39 11.67
CA LYS A 113 -5.91 7.72 12.21
C LYS A 113 -6.13 8.74 11.10
N MET A 114 -5.23 8.80 10.12
CA MET A 114 -5.35 9.72 8.98
C MET A 114 -6.54 9.38 8.08
N VAL A 115 -6.83 8.09 7.86
CA VAL A 115 -8.05 7.68 7.16
C VAL A 115 -9.28 8.14 7.93
N ASN A 116 -9.33 7.91 9.25
CA ASN A 116 -10.44 8.36 10.09
C ASN A 116 -10.61 9.88 10.06
N GLU A 117 -9.53 10.64 10.20
CA GLU A 117 -9.53 12.10 10.09
C GLU A 117 -10.08 12.56 8.73
N ALA A 118 -9.59 11.99 7.62
CA ALA A 118 -10.06 12.32 6.29
C ALA A 118 -11.56 12.01 6.12
N THR A 119 -11.97 10.79 6.49
CA THR A 119 -13.37 10.36 6.37
C THR A 119 -14.33 11.23 7.22
N ALA A 120 -13.87 11.75 8.35
CA ALA A 120 -14.65 12.63 9.21
C ALA A 120 -14.82 14.05 8.64
N ASN A 121 -13.83 14.54 7.90
CA ASN A 121 -13.77 15.95 7.48
C ASN A 121 -14.11 16.18 6.00
N ILE A 122 -14.05 15.16 5.15
CA ILE A 122 -14.40 15.31 3.73
C ILE A 122 -15.93 15.30 3.58
N PRO A 123 -16.53 16.36 3.00
CA PRO A 123 -17.97 16.41 2.78
C PRO A 123 -18.42 15.35 1.78
N ASN A 124 -19.66 14.85 1.93
CA ASN A 124 -20.26 13.83 1.06
C ASN A 124 -19.46 12.51 0.99
N TRP A 125 -18.70 12.18 2.04
CA TRP A 125 -17.86 10.97 2.03
C TRP A 125 -18.64 9.66 1.87
N ASP A 126 -19.92 9.59 2.24
CA ASP A 126 -20.75 8.38 2.04
C ASP A 126 -21.45 8.32 0.68
N THR A 127 -21.34 9.38 -0.12
CA THR A 127 -22.09 9.47 -1.37
C THR A 127 -21.34 8.72 -2.47
N PRO A 128 -21.96 7.71 -3.12
CA PRO A 128 -21.37 6.96 -4.23
C PRO A 128 -21.08 7.83 -5.46
#